data_AF-A0A7X6XGC5-F1
#
_entry.id   AF-A0A7X6XGC5-F1
#
_cell.length_a   1.000
_cell.length_b   1.000
_cell.length_c   1.000
_cell.angle_alpha   90.00
_cell.angle_beta   90.00
_cell.angle_gamma   90.00
#
_symmetry.space_group_name_H-M   'P 1'
#
loop_
_entity.id
_entity.type
_entity.pdbx_description
1 polymer ?
#
loop_
_entity_poly.entity_id
_entity_poly.type
_entity_poly.pdbx_seq_one_letter_code
_entity_poly.pdbx_strand_id
1 'polypeptide(L)'
;MIYLSGFIILLVYLYLFKKQREILKLIPISHKGIINLYRVFNTNNSLSLYKLYFNIIAMFGFIIFMAIAFKLNMIFTITLIIVSVLLLPLIVVWRLNYQKQEYNFNNLIIYINQFIMVFKTYPKIYPTLIEIENTVSGQLNSLVNNSIENIKNGHSSFDSLNAITIVYPHFIIHNLHSLAYSIEQYGTTEYYEALDLIQDDVDDWVEDVAAYNYNKNKIITKLTVLIIFALFICFMALKMILSIDIEISVINYQISIFIFCLVQIITYVTSISVLNSKWIESSESL
;
A
#
# COMPACT_ATOMS: atom_id res chain seq x y z
N MET A 1 34.40 -5.56 16.17
CA MET A 1 33.65 -5.80 14.91
C MET A 1 32.13 -5.82 15.07
N ILE A 2 31.56 -6.35 16.16
CA ILE A 2 30.09 -6.39 16.39
C ILE A 2 29.45 -4.99 16.34
N TYR A 3 30.10 -3.98 16.93
CA TYR A 3 29.65 -2.58 16.92
C TYR A 3 29.55 -1.95 15.51
N LEU A 4 30.39 -2.39 14.56
CA LEU A 4 30.37 -1.86 13.20
C LEU A 4 29.15 -2.36 12.42
N SER A 5 28.78 -3.63 12.61
CA SER A 5 27.57 -4.20 12.02
C SER A 5 26.30 -3.56 12.61
N GLY A 6 26.26 -3.31 13.93
CA GLY A 6 25.17 -2.59 14.59
C GLY A 6 25.02 -1.15 14.08
N PHE A 7 26.14 -0.46 13.85
CA PHE A 7 26.14 0.91 13.30
C PHE A 7 25.66 0.97 11.85
N ILE A 8 25.99 -0.03 11.02
CA ILE A 8 25.49 -0.14 9.64
C ILE A 8 23.99 -0.46 9.64
N ILE A 9 23.51 -1.36 10.50
CA ILE A 9 22.07 -1.63 10.66
C ILE A 9 21.34 -0.37 11.12
N LEU A 10 21.90 0.36 12.09
CA LEU A 10 21.34 1.63 12.57
C LEU A 10 21.35 2.69 11.47
N LEU A 11 22.39 2.78 10.64
CA LEU A 11 22.47 3.71 9.50
C LEU A 11 21.50 3.33 8.39
N VAL A 12 21.33 2.06 8.05
CA VAL A 12 20.35 1.59 7.07
C VAL A 12 18.94 1.80 7.59
N TYR A 13 18.71 1.50 8.87
CA TYR A 13 17.47 1.82 9.56
C TYR A 13 17.21 3.33 9.48
N LEU A 14 18.13 4.18 9.93
CA LEU A 14 18.02 5.64 9.89
C LEU A 14 17.91 6.20 8.46
N TYR A 15 18.52 5.58 7.46
CA TYR A 15 18.44 5.98 6.06
C TYR A 15 17.05 5.69 5.49
N LEU A 16 16.55 4.46 5.68
CA LEU A 16 15.18 4.07 5.32
C LEU A 16 14.15 4.92 6.09
N PHE A 17 14.44 5.26 7.35
CA PHE A 17 13.61 6.08 8.23
C PHE A 17 13.61 7.57 7.84
N LYS A 18 14.77 8.15 7.50
CA LYS A 18 14.92 9.56 7.10
C LYS A 18 14.26 9.85 5.75
N LYS A 19 14.27 8.88 4.83
CA LYS A 19 13.56 8.98 3.54
C LYS A 19 12.03 8.99 3.69
N GLN A 20 11.50 8.62 4.87
CA GLN A 20 10.07 8.35 5.06
C GLN A 20 9.48 9.04 6.31
N ARG A 21 9.81 10.33 6.51
CA ARG A 21 9.42 11.16 7.68
C ARG A 21 7.90 11.24 7.94
N GLU A 22 7.06 11.02 6.93
CA GLU A 22 5.59 10.96 7.08
C GLU A 22 5.09 9.65 7.74
N ILE A 23 5.87 8.56 7.65
CA ILE A 23 5.54 7.24 8.22
C ILE A 23 5.68 7.21 9.75
N LEU A 24 6.50 8.11 10.32
CA LEU A 24 6.62 8.31 11.78
C LEU A 24 5.29 8.59 12.48
N LYS A 25 4.30 9.14 11.75
CA LYS A 25 2.95 9.39 12.27
C LYS A 25 2.12 8.11 12.42
N LEU A 26 2.57 6.97 11.87
CA LEU A 26 1.86 5.68 11.83
C LEU A 26 2.58 4.57 12.60
N ILE A 27 3.78 4.84 13.14
CA ILE A 27 4.50 3.88 13.97
C ILE A 27 3.73 3.69 15.30
N PRO A 28 3.50 2.44 15.76
CA PRO A 28 2.78 2.15 17.02
C PRO A 28 3.55 2.56 18.29
N ILE A 29 4.65 3.32 18.16
CA ILE A 29 5.39 3.91 19.28
C ILE A 29 4.67 5.18 19.79
N SER A 30 3.83 5.81 18.94
CA SER A 30 3.04 7.00 19.28
C SER A 30 1.56 6.67 19.38
N HIS A 31 0.88 7.16 20.42
CA HIS A 31 -0.58 7.03 20.63
C HIS A 31 -1.39 7.48 19.40
N LYS A 32 -0.92 8.51 18.67
CA LYS A 32 -1.56 8.96 17.42
C LYS A 32 -1.39 7.97 16.26
N GLY A 33 -0.28 7.23 16.22
CA GLY A 33 -0.03 6.19 15.22
C GLY A 33 -0.89 4.95 15.44
N ILE A 34 -1.10 4.55 16.70
CA ILE A 34 -2.04 3.48 17.07
C ILE A 34 -3.47 3.86 16.71
N ILE A 35 -3.91 5.10 16.99
CA ILE A 35 -5.25 5.57 16.63
C ILE A 35 -5.44 5.61 15.10
N ASN A 36 -4.44 6.05 14.34
CA ASN A 36 -4.54 6.07 12.89
C ASN A 36 -4.53 4.67 12.27
N LEU A 37 -3.70 3.75 12.80
CA LEU A 37 -3.76 2.33 12.44
C LEU A 37 -5.15 1.77 12.73
N TYR A 38 -5.64 1.92 13.98
CA TYR A 38 -6.95 1.45 14.40
C TYR A 38 -8.10 2.03 13.55
N ARG A 39 -8.04 3.32 13.19
CA ARG A 39 -9.04 3.96 12.33
C ARG A 39 -9.04 3.36 10.91
N VAL A 40 -7.86 3.10 10.33
CA VAL A 40 -7.74 2.44 9.01
C VAL A 40 -8.19 0.98 9.06
N PHE A 41 -7.88 0.27 10.15
CA PHE A 41 -8.36 -1.10 10.40
C PHE A 41 -9.88 -1.18 10.55
N ASN A 42 -10.50 -0.23 11.25
CA ASN A 42 -11.93 -0.25 11.55
C ASN A 42 -12.80 0.20 10.37
N THR A 43 -12.24 0.96 9.41
CA THR A 43 -12.97 1.33 8.18
C THR A 43 -12.95 0.23 7.11
N ASN A 44 -11.93 -0.63 7.11
CA ASN A 44 -11.80 -1.74 6.15
C ASN A 44 -12.16 -3.08 6.82
N ASN A 45 -13.46 -3.41 6.83
CA ASN A 45 -13.97 -4.72 7.26
C ASN A 45 -13.36 -5.93 6.51
N SER A 46 -12.62 -5.71 5.42
CA SER A 46 -11.96 -6.76 4.62
C SER A 46 -10.66 -7.26 5.21
N LEU A 47 -10.04 -6.51 6.14
CA LEU A 47 -8.75 -6.90 6.68
C LEU A 47 -8.90 -7.74 7.92
N SER A 48 -8.90 -9.05 7.72
CA SER A 48 -8.96 -9.91 8.86
C SER A 48 -7.65 -9.86 9.66
N LEU A 49 -7.75 -9.36 10.90
CA LEU A 49 -6.63 -9.29 11.85
C LEU A 49 -5.89 -10.64 11.94
N TYR A 50 -6.62 -11.75 11.81
CA TYR A 50 -6.04 -13.10 11.77
C TYR A 50 -5.01 -13.31 10.66
N LYS A 51 -5.20 -12.73 9.45
CA LYS A 51 -4.23 -12.86 8.34
C LYS A 51 -2.93 -12.14 8.65
N LEU A 52 -2.99 -10.99 9.33
CA LEU A 52 -1.79 -10.27 9.73
C LEU A 52 -1.04 -11.01 10.85
N TYR A 53 -1.74 -11.43 11.90
CA TYR A 53 -1.13 -12.21 12.98
C TYR A 53 -0.51 -13.51 12.45
N PHE A 54 -1.20 -14.22 11.56
CA PHE A 54 -0.67 -15.42 10.91
C PHE A 54 0.61 -15.13 10.12
N ASN A 55 0.63 -14.07 9.30
CA ASN A 55 1.82 -13.69 8.52
C ASN A 55 3.02 -13.33 9.43
N ILE A 56 2.76 -12.65 10.55
CA ILE A 56 3.80 -12.29 11.53
C ILE A 56 4.37 -13.55 12.19
N ILE A 57 3.50 -14.45 12.66
CA ILE A 57 3.91 -15.71 13.29
C ILE A 57 4.69 -16.58 12.30
N ALA A 58 4.25 -16.67 11.04
CA ALA A 58 4.95 -17.39 9.99
C ALA A 58 6.35 -16.82 9.72
N MET A 59 6.51 -15.50 9.73
CA MET A 59 7.81 -14.84 9.57
C MET A 59 8.79 -15.18 10.71
N PHE A 60 8.32 -15.15 11.96
CA PHE A 60 9.14 -15.55 13.11
C PHE A 60 9.49 -17.04 13.08
N GLY A 61 8.52 -17.89 12.74
CA GLY A 61 8.74 -19.33 12.56
C GLY A 61 9.81 -19.61 11.50
N PHE A 62 9.78 -18.87 10.39
CA PHE A 62 10.79 -19.00 9.33
C PHE A 62 12.20 -18.58 9.80
N ILE A 63 12.33 -17.47 10.53
CA ILE A 63 13.64 -17.03 11.06
C ILE A 63 14.22 -18.05 12.02
N ILE A 64 13.40 -18.59 12.93
CA ILE A 64 13.82 -19.63 13.88
C ILE A 64 14.23 -20.91 13.14
N PHE A 65 13.42 -21.33 12.17
CA PHE A 65 13.72 -22.49 11.31
C PHE A 65 15.07 -22.32 10.60
N MET A 66 15.32 -21.17 9.98
CA MET A 66 16.58 -20.87 9.30
C MET A 66 17.77 -20.83 10.26
N ALA A 67 17.59 -20.26 11.46
CA ALA A 67 18.64 -20.23 12.49
C ALA A 67 19.06 -21.64 12.94
N ILE A 68 18.08 -22.55 13.10
CA ILE A 68 18.33 -23.96 13.40
C ILE A 68 19.02 -24.65 12.21
N ALA A 69 18.51 -24.44 10.99
CA ALA A 69 19.06 -25.04 9.78
C ALA A 69 20.54 -24.68 9.55
N PHE A 70 20.92 -23.44 9.88
CA PHE A 70 22.29 -22.94 9.77
C PHE A 70 23.14 -23.12 11.03
N LYS A 71 22.62 -23.78 12.09
CA LYS A 71 23.32 -23.97 13.37
C LYS A 71 23.87 -22.63 13.93
N LEU A 72 23.05 -21.58 13.88
CA LEU A 72 23.45 -20.26 14.34
C LEU A 72 23.42 -20.18 15.88
N ASN A 73 24.41 -19.52 16.48
CA ASN A 73 24.46 -19.32 17.92
C ASN A 73 23.24 -18.52 18.42
N MET A 74 22.79 -18.84 19.63
CA MET A 74 21.60 -18.24 20.24
C MET A 74 21.66 -16.70 20.29
N ILE A 75 22.83 -16.13 20.57
CA ILE A 75 23.05 -14.67 20.62
C ILE A 75 22.74 -14.01 19.26
N PHE A 76 23.23 -14.59 18.15
CA PHE A 76 22.97 -14.07 16.81
C PHE A 76 21.51 -14.26 16.41
N THR A 77 20.90 -15.40 16.76
CA THR A 77 19.47 -15.66 16.51
C THR A 77 18.58 -14.64 17.22
N ILE A 78 18.83 -14.35 18.50
CA ILE A 78 18.08 -13.34 19.27
C ILE A 78 18.25 -11.96 18.61
N THR A 79 19.46 -11.63 18.17
CA THR A 79 19.74 -10.35 17.47
C THR A 79 18.93 -10.23 16.17
N LEU A 80 18.85 -11.29 15.36
CA LEU A 80 18.02 -11.30 14.15
C LEU A 80 16.53 -11.11 14.47
N ILE A 81 16.03 -11.78 15.50
CA ILE A 81 14.64 -11.62 15.95
C ILE A 81 14.36 -10.17 16.35
N ILE A 82 15.24 -9.54 17.13
CA ILE A 82 15.11 -8.13 17.53
C ILE A 82 15.06 -7.21 16.30
N VAL A 83 15.97 -7.41 15.34
CA VAL A 83 15.97 -6.62 14.09
C VAL A 83 14.66 -6.79 13.32
N SER A 84 14.16 -8.03 13.20
CA SER A 84 12.88 -8.29 12.53
C SER A 84 11.69 -7.66 13.24
N VAL A 85 11.65 -7.68 14.57
CA VAL A 85 10.61 -6.98 15.37
C VAL A 85 10.64 -5.48 15.10
N LEU A 86 11.82 -4.86 15.03
CA LEU A 86 11.98 -3.43 14.75
C LEU A 86 11.51 -3.04 13.34
N LEU A 87 11.67 -3.93 12.35
CA LEU A 87 11.27 -3.68 10.96
C LEU A 87 9.79 -4.04 10.68
N LEU A 88 9.16 -4.86 11.52
CA LEU A 88 7.76 -5.25 11.40
C LEU A 88 6.76 -4.08 11.28
N PRO A 89 6.78 -3.04 12.13
CA PRO A 89 5.81 -1.95 12.02
C PRO A 89 5.85 -1.24 10.67
N LEU A 90 7.03 -1.15 10.05
CA LEU A 90 7.23 -0.54 8.75
C LEU A 90 6.60 -1.38 7.63
N ILE A 91 6.74 -2.71 7.66
CA ILE A 91 6.05 -3.64 6.76
C ILE A 91 4.53 -3.50 6.89
N VAL A 92 4.01 -3.45 8.12
CA VAL A 92 2.58 -3.33 8.38
C VAL A 92 2.02 -2.02 7.82
N VAL A 93 2.70 -0.89 8.05
CA VAL A 93 2.26 0.41 7.53
C VAL A 93 2.23 0.40 6.00
N TRP A 94 3.24 -0.12 5.32
CA TRP A 94 3.24 -0.17 3.86
C TRP A 94 2.10 -1.02 3.29
N ARG A 95 1.80 -2.18 3.91
CA ARG A 95 0.66 -3.00 3.50
C ARG A 95 -0.68 -2.29 3.71
N LEU A 96 -0.85 -1.63 4.84
CA LEU A 96 -2.09 -0.90 5.13
C LEU A 96 -2.28 0.30 4.21
N ASN A 97 -1.19 1.02 3.88
CA ASN A 97 -1.25 2.12 2.91
C ASN A 97 -1.66 1.62 1.54
N TYR A 98 -1.07 0.50 1.07
CA TYR A 98 -1.43 -0.12 -0.20
C TYR A 98 -2.92 -0.47 -0.26
N GLN A 99 -3.44 -1.10 0.80
CA GLN A 99 -4.86 -1.50 0.86
C GLN A 99 -5.81 -0.32 1.00
N LYS A 100 -5.40 0.73 1.69
CA LYS A 100 -6.15 1.98 1.75
C LYS A 100 -6.25 2.62 0.36
N GLN A 101 -5.15 2.61 -0.40
CA GLN A 101 -5.13 3.15 -1.76
C GLN A 101 -6.02 2.32 -2.68
N GLU A 102 -5.93 0.99 -2.62
CA GLU A 102 -6.82 0.06 -3.34
C GLU A 102 -8.30 0.30 -3.02
N TYR A 103 -8.65 0.39 -1.73
CA TYR A 103 -10.01 0.66 -1.30
C TYR A 103 -10.52 2.02 -1.80
N ASN A 104 -9.72 3.08 -1.64
CA ASN A 104 -10.09 4.41 -2.10
C ASN A 104 -10.27 4.46 -3.61
N PHE A 105 -9.39 3.80 -4.36
CA PHE A 105 -9.47 3.69 -5.82
C PHE A 105 -10.75 2.98 -6.25
N ASN A 106 -11.01 1.77 -5.73
CA ASN A 106 -12.21 1.01 -6.08
C ASN A 106 -13.51 1.77 -5.76
N ASN A 107 -13.56 2.43 -4.59
CA ASN A 107 -14.71 3.23 -4.19
C ASN A 107 -14.93 4.45 -5.11
N LEU A 108 -13.85 5.02 -5.66
CA LEU A 108 -13.88 6.12 -6.60
C LEU A 108 -14.29 5.67 -8.00
N ILE A 109 -13.88 4.48 -8.45
CA ILE A 109 -14.38 3.86 -9.69
C ILE A 109 -15.88 3.59 -9.59
N ILE A 110 -16.36 3.05 -8.45
CA ILE A 110 -17.79 2.86 -8.18
C ILE A 110 -18.53 4.20 -8.27
N TYR A 111 -18.00 5.25 -7.63
CA TYR A 111 -18.58 6.59 -7.69
C TYR A 111 -18.74 7.08 -9.12
N ILE A 112 -17.67 7.05 -9.92
CA ILE A 112 -17.68 7.56 -11.31
C ILE A 112 -18.69 6.79 -12.15
N ASN A 113 -18.65 5.46 -12.11
CA ASN A 113 -19.54 4.61 -12.91
C ASN A 113 -21.01 4.78 -12.52
N GLN A 114 -21.31 4.83 -11.23
CA GLN A 114 -22.68 5.06 -10.75
C GLN A 114 -23.17 6.48 -11.06
N PHE A 115 -22.30 7.48 -10.93
CA PHE A 115 -22.61 8.86 -11.30
C PHE A 115 -22.98 8.94 -12.78
N ILE A 116 -22.15 8.41 -13.68
CA ILE A 116 -22.40 8.41 -15.13
C ILE A 116 -23.71 7.68 -15.45
N MET A 117 -23.90 6.48 -14.89
CA MET A 117 -25.10 5.68 -15.11
C MET A 117 -26.39 6.43 -14.73
N VAL A 118 -26.44 7.00 -13.54
CA VAL A 118 -27.63 7.73 -13.06
C VAL A 118 -27.82 9.03 -13.84
N PHE A 119 -26.75 9.80 -14.04
CA PHE A 119 -26.80 11.09 -14.73
C PHE A 119 -27.25 10.97 -16.20
N LYS A 120 -26.93 9.84 -16.88
CA LYS A 120 -27.46 9.53 -18.21
C LYS A 120 -29.01 9.47 -18.21
N THR A 121 -29.62 8.95 -17.16
CA THR A 121 -31.09 8.84 -17.07
C THR A 121 -31.77 10.17 -16.73
N TYR A 122 -31.18 10.94 -15.82
CA TYR A 122 -31.67 12.25 -15.41
C TYR A 122 -30.50 13.22 -15.21
N PRO A 123 -30.23 14.14 -16.17
CA PRO A 123 -29.02 14.96 -16.19
C PRO A 123 -29.11 16.14 -15.20
N LYS A 124 -29.16 15.81 -13.90
CA LYS A 124 -29.20 16.74 -12.78
C LYS A 124 -28.28 16.26 -11.66
N ILE A 125 -27.32 17.10 -11.28
CA ILE A 125 -26.25 16.71 -10.33
C ILE A 125 -26.83 16.33 -8.97
N TYR A 126 -27.76 17.13 -8.43
CA TYR A 126 -28.28 16.90 -7.08
C TYR A 126 -29.01 15.56 -6.91
N PRO A 127 -30.01 15.21 -7.76
CA PRO A 127 -30.64 13.89 -7.78
C PRO A 127 -29.64 12.75 -7.97
N THR A 128 -28.67 12.90 -8.87
CA THR A 128 -27.62 11.89 -9.09
C THR A 128 -26.84 11.62 -7.81
N LEU A 129 -26.41 12.66 -7.10
CA LEU A 129 -25.68 12.51 -5.84
C LEU A 129 -26.51 11.80 -4.76
N ILE A 130 -27.79 12.11 -4.65
CA ILE A 130 -28.71 11.43 -3.71
C ILE A 130 -28.81 9.93 -4.02
N GLU A 131 -28.95 9.59 -5.30
CA GLU A 131 -29.11 8.19 -5.70
C GLU A 131 -27.86 7.36 -5.42
N ILE A 132 -26.67 7.94 -5.63
CA ILE A 132 -25.41 7.23 -5.47
C ILE A 132 -24.83 7.30 -4.04
N GLU A 133 -25.39 8.11 -3.13
CA GLU A 133 -24.90 8.29 -1.75
C GLU A 133 -24.63 6.93 -1.06
N ASN A 134 -25.58 5.99 -1.20
CA ASN A 134 -25.51 4.68 -0.54
C ASN A 134 -24.57 3.68 -1.24
N THR A 135 -24.07 4.00 -2.44
CA THR A 135 -23.17 3.13 -3.20
C THR A 135 -21.71 3.35 -2.81
N VAL A 136 -21.38 4.56 -2.35
CA VAL A 136 -20.04 4.94 -1.93
C VAL A 136 -19.88 4.80 -0.42
N SER A 137 -18.64 4.63 0.03
CA SER A 137 -18.34 4.42 1.46
C SER A 137 -17.16 5.27 1.96
N GLY A 138 -16.95 5.31 3.27
CA GLY A 138 -15.81 5.98 3.90
C GLY A 138 -15.74 7.49 3.65
N GLN A 139 -14.54 8.00 3.36
CA GLN A 139 -14.31 9.43 3.16
C GLN A 139 -15.06 9.97 1.92
N LEU A 140 -15.22 9.17 0.88
CA LEU A 140 -15.91 9.61 -0.33
C LEU A 140 -17.41 9.83 -0.08
N ASN A 141 -18.06 8.93 0.67
CA ASN A 141 -19.45 9.12 1.11
C ASN A 141 -19.62 10.43 1.91
N SER A 142 -18.72 10.73 2.84
CA SER A 142 -18.78 12.00 3.58
C SER A 142 -18.64 13.23 2.68
N LEU A 143 -17.85 13.15 1.61
CA LEU A 143 -17.71 14.25 0.65
C LEU A 143 -18.96 14.39 -0.21
N VAL A 144 -19.54 13.28 -0.69
CA VAL A 144 -20.81 13.26 -1.41
C VAL A 144 -21.92 13.88 -0.57
N ASN A 145 -22.02 13.52 0.71
CA ASN A 145 -23.04 14.06 1.61
C ASN A 145 -22.87 15.56 1.86
N ASN A 146 -21.62 16.01 2.04
CA ASN A 146 -21.34 17.43 2.12
C ASN A 146 -21.70 18.16 0.81
N SER A 147 -21.45 17.56 -0.35
CA SER A 147 -21.84 18.12 -1.65
C SER A 147 -23.37 18.22 -1.77
N ILE A 148 -24.12 17.20 -1.36
CA ILE A 148 -25.60 17.21 -1.33
C ILE A 148 -26.11 18.33 -0.42
N GLU A 149 -25.55 18.46 0.79
CA GLU A 149 -25.95 19.49 1.76
C GLU A 149 -25.64 20.90 1.24
N ASN A 150 -24.47 21.10 0.63
CA ASN A 150 -24.11 22.39 0.04
C ASN A 150 -25.07 22.81 -1.07
N ILE A 151 -25.43 21.88 -1.97
CA ILE A 151 -26.40 22.18 -3.05
C ILE A 151 -27.78 22.48 -2.46
N LYS A 152 -28.21 21.73 -1.44
CA LYS A 152 -29.48 21.97 -0.73
C LYS A 152 -29.52 23.35 -0.07
N ASN A 153 -28.39 23.83 0.43
CA ASN A 153 -28.24 25.15 1.04
C ASN A 153 -28.12 26.30 0.01
N GLY A 154 -28.21 25.99 -1.30
CA GLY A 154 -28.18 26.98 -2.37
C GLY A 154 -26.79 27.34 -2.88
N HIS A 155 -25.75 26.59 -2.50
CA HIS A 155 -24.42 26.75 -3.10
C HIS A 155 -24.39 26.19 -4.53
N SER A 156 -23.44 26.65 -5.35
CA SER A 156 -23.23 26.15 -6.70
C SER A 156 -22.95 24.64 -6.69
N SER A 157 -23.61 23.90 -7.58
CA SER A 157 -23.35 22.46 -7.77
C SER A 157 -21.91 22.19 -8.15
N PHE A 158 -21.28 23.07 -8.93
CA PHE A 158 -19.88 22.91 -9.31
C PHE A 158 -18.94 23.06 -8.12
N ASP A 159 -19.12 24.10 -7.29
CA ASP A 159 -18.30 24.32 -6.09
C ASP A 159 -18.48 23.18 -5.09
N SER A 160 -19.71 22.65 -4.99
CA SER A 160 -20.06 21.53 -4.14
C SER A 160 -19.35 20.24 -4.57
N LEU A 161 -19.26 19.97 -5.88
CA LEU A 161 -18.51 18.84 -6.44
C LEU A 161 -16.99 19.04 -6.35
N ASN A 162 -16.51 20.30 -6.38
CA ASN A 162 -15.09 20.61 -6.32
C ASN A 162 -14.43 20.14 -5.01
N ALA A 163 -15.19 20.05 -3.91
CA ALA A 163 -14.71 19.45 -2.66
C ALA A 163 -14.21 18.00 -2.83
N ILE A 164 -14.85 17.23 -3.71
CA ILE A 164 -14.42 15.86 -4.06
C ILE A 164 -13.13 15.91 -4.89
N THR A 165 -13.07 16.80 -5.90
CA THR A 165 -11.90 16.98 -6.78
C THR A 165 -10.65 17.42 -6.02
N ILE A 166 -10.79 18.24 -4.96
CA ILE A 166 -9.66 18.67 -4.12
C ILE A 166 -9.06 17.48 -3.35
N VAL A 167 -9.89 16.56 -2.87
CA VAL A 167 -9.43 15.38 -2.11
C VAL A 167 -8.90 14.30 -3.04
N TYR A 168 -9.51 14.14 -4.20
CA TYR A 168 -9.14 13.19 -5.24
C TYR A 168 -8.78 13.96 -6.53
N PRO A 169 -7.58 14.56 -6.60
CA PRO A 169 -7.17 15.33 -7.77
C PRO A 169 -6.80 14.37 -8.90
N HIS A 170 -7.77 14.05 -9.74
CA HIS A 170 -7.59 13.26 -10.96
C HIS A 170 -8.37 13.89 -12.11
N PHE A 171 -7.77 13.92 -13.30
CA PHE A 171 -8.36 14.59 -14.47
C PHE A 171 -9.74 14.01 -14.84
N ILE A 172 -9.94 12.70 -14.74
CA ILE A 172 -11.24 12.05 -15.05
C ILE A 172 -12.36 12.60 -14.16
N ILE A 173 -12.11 12.76 -12.85
CA ILE A 173 -13.09 13.27 -11.89
C ILE A 173 -13.44 14.72 -12.21
N HIS A 174 -12.42 15.52 -12.50
CA HIS A 174 -12.60 16.91 -12.88
C HIS A 174 -13.41 17.02 -14.19
N ASN A 175 -13.06 16.24 -15.21
CA ASN A 175 -13.76 16.22 -16.49
C ASN A 175 -15.21 15.80 -16.33
N LEU A 176 -15.48 14.77 -15.52
CA LEU A 176 -16.84 14.34 -15.19
C LEU A 176 -17.65 15.45 -14.54
N HIS A 177 -17.12 16.09 -13.50
CA HIS A 177 -17.83 17.16 -12.79
C HIS A 177 -18.05 18.39 -13.68
N SER A 178 -17.05 18.79 -14.47
CA SER A 178 -17.14 19.91 -15.41
C SER A 178 -18.13 19.65 -16.54
N LEU A 179 -18.15 18.43 -17.08
CA LEU A 179 -19.09 18.01 -18.10
C LEU A 179 -20.52 17.97 -17.54
N ALA A 180 -20.73 17.33 -16.39
CA ALA A 180 -22.03 17.25 -15.73
C ALA A 180 -22.61 18.63 -15.44
N TYR A 181 -21.78 19.55 -14.94
CA TYR A 181 -22.19 20.93 -14.70
C TYR A 181 -22.59 21.64 -16.00
N SER A 182 -21.80 21.48 -17.07
CA SER A 182 -22.10 22.09 -18.36
C SER A 182 -23.41 21.58 -18.95
N ILE A 183 -23.66 20.26 -18.86
CA ILE A 183 -24.91 19.65 -19.33
C ILE A 183 -26.10 20.19 -18.55
N GLU A 184 -26.00 20.27 -17.22
CA GLU A 184 -27.09 20.74 -16.36
C GLU A 184 -27.44 22.22 -16.59
N GLN A 185 -26.43 23.06 -16.83
CA GLN A 185 -26.62 24.52 -17.03
C GLN A 185 -27.10 24.85 -18.44
N TYR A 186 -26.49 24.25 -19.47
CA TYR A 186 -26.71 24.66 -20.85
C TYR A 186 -27.64 23.73 -21.64
N GLY A 187 -27.95 22.53 -21.13
CA GLY A 187 -28.92 21.62 -21.74
C GLY A 187 -28.47 21.15 -23.12
N THR A 188 -27.40 20.35 -23.19
CA THR A 188 -26.93 19.77 -24.45
C THR A 188 -27.71 18.49 -24.77
N THR A 189 -27.98 18.18 -26.04
CA THR A 189 -28.71 16.98 -26.46
C THR A 189 -27.82 15.76 -26.71
N GLU A 190 -26.53 15.98 -27.03
CA GLU A 190 -25.56 14.94 -27.42
C GLU A 190 -24.54 14.65 -26.32
N TYR A 191 -24.98 14.66 -25.06
CA TYR A 191 -24.07 14.48 -23.92
C TYR A 191 -23.74 13.01 -23.61
N TYR A 192 -24.47 12.06 -24.21
CA TYR A 192 -24.25 10.63 -24.01
C TYR A 192 -22.87 10.21 -24.50
N GLU A 193 -22.49 10.63 -25.72
CA GLU A 193 -21.17 10.32 -26.28
C GLU A 193 -20.03 10.89 -25.42
N ALA A 194 -20.19 12.11 -24.91
CA ALA A 194 -19.20 12.72 -24.02
C ALA A 194 -19.06 11.96 -22.68
N LEU A 195 -20.16 11.42 -22.14
CA LEU A 195 -20.13 10.58 -20.95
C LEU A 195 -19.57 9.18 -21.24
N ASP A 196 -19.81 8.63 -22.43
CA ASP A 196 -19.23 7.37 -22.89
C ASP A 196 -17.70 7.50 -23.00
N LEU A 197 -17.18 8.60 -23.56
CA LEU A 197 -15.75 8.87 -23.60
C LEU A 197 -15.10 8.91 -22.22
N ILE A 198 -15.77 9.52 -21.21
CA ILE A 198 -15.26 9.51 -19.83
C ILE A 198 -15.28 8.09 -19.26
N GLN A 199 -16.28 7.28 -19.61
CA GLN A 199 -16.36 5.90 -19.17
C GLN A 199 -15.23 5.05 -19.78
N ASP A 200 -14.91 5.27 -21.07
CA ASP A 200 -13.76 4.66 -21.73
C ASP A 200 -12.44 5.05 -21.02
N ASP A 201 -12.26 6.35 -20.69
CA ASP A 201 -11.10 6.83 -19.92
C ASP A 201 -10.99 6.13 -18.54
N VAL A 202 -12.12 5.82 -17.90
CA VAL A 202 -12.17 5.11 -16.61
C VAL A 202 -11.73 3.67 -16.77
N ASP A 203 -12.20 2.99 -17.81
CA ASP A 203 -11.85 1.60 -18.09
C ASP A 203 -10.34 1.47 -18.40
N ASP A 204 -9.80 2.38 -19.23
CA ASP A 204 -8.36 2.47 -19.49
C ASP A 204 -7.56 2.72 -18.19
N TRP A 205 -8.03 3.63 -17.34
CA TRP A 205 -7.40 3.91 -16.05
C TRP A 205 -7.39 2.69 -15.11
N VAL A 206 -8.48 1.91 -15.10
CA VAL A 206 -8.56 0.66 -14.33
C VAL A 206 -7.54 -0.36 -14.85
N GLU A 207 -7.42 -0.51 -16.17
CA GLU A 207 -6.45 -1.41 -16.78
C GLU A 207 -5.01 -1.01 -16.48
N ASP A 208 -4.68 0.28 -16.59
CA ASP A 208 -3.36 0.82 -16.30
C ASP A 208 -2.95 0.61 -14.84
N VAL A 209 -3.85 0.93 -13.90
CA VAL A 209 -3.62 0.72 -12.47
C VAL A 209 -3.48 -0.78 -12.15
N ALA A 210 -4.28 -1.64 -12.79
CA ALA A 210 -4.17 -3.09 -12.62
C ALA A 210 -2.83 -3.62 -13.14
N ALA A 211 -2.39 -3.19 -14.33
CA ALA A 211 -1.10 -3.54 -14.92
C ALA A 211 0.07 -3.06 -14.05
N TYR A 212 -0.01 -1.84 -13.54
CA TYR A 212 0.98 -1.26 -12.63
C TYR A 212 1.11 -2.08 -11.34
N ASN A 213 -0.01 -2.43 -10.70
CA ASN A 213 0.00 -3.24 -9.48
C ASN A 213 0.44 -4.69 -9.73
N TYR A 214 0.07 -5.27 -10.87
CA TYR A 214 0.59 -6.56 -11.31
C TYR A 214 2.11 -6.53 -11.42
N ASN A 215 2.67 -5.49 -12.05
CA ASN A 215 4.12 -5.32 -12.18
C ASN A 215 4.83 -5.16 -10.82
N LYS A 216 4.25 -4.41 -9.88
CA LYS A 216 4.78 -4.32 -8.50
C LYS A 216 4.84 -5.68 -7.82
N ASN A 217 3.73 -6.42 -7.85
CA ASN A 217 3.65 -7.75 -7.23
C ASN A 217 4.61 -8.73 -7.89
N LYS A 218 4.78 -8.65 -9.22
CA LYS A 218 5.76 -9.44 -9.96
C LYS A 218 7.20 -9.16 -9.49
N ILE A 219 7.56 -7.89 -9.25
CA ILE A 219 8.87 -7.50 -8.71
C ILE A 219 9.07 -8.10 -7.31
N ILE A 220 8.07 -7.99 -6.43
CA ILE A 220 8.13 -8.52 -5.05
C ILE A 220 8.29 -10.05 -5.08
N THR A 221 7.50 -10.75 -5.89
CA THR A 221 7.59 -12.21 -6.04
C THR A 221 8.95 -12.62 -6.59
N LYS A 222 9.47 -11.93 -7.62
CA LYS A 222 10.81 -12.22 -8.17
C LYS A 222 11.90 -12.06 -7.10
N LEU A 223 11.88 -10.99 -6.32
CA LEU A 223 12.84 -10.77 -5.23
C LEU A 223 12.70 -11.82 -4.13
N THR A 224 11.47 -12.19 -3.77
CA THR A 224 11.22 -13.24 -2.77
C THR A 224 11.76 -14.60 -3.22
N VAL A 225 11.56 -14.96 -4.48
CA VAL A 225 12.11 -16.20 -5.08
C VAL A 225 13.64 -16.18 -5.07
N LEU A 226 14.27 -15.05 -5.39
CA LEU A 226 15.73 -14.91 -5.32
C LEU A 226 16.27 -15.09 -3.90
N ILE A 227 15.58 -14.56 -2.89
CA ILE A 227 15.94 -14.76 -1.47
C ILE A 227 15.87 -16.25 -1.11
N ILE A 228 14.80 -16.94 -1.52
CA ILE A 228 14.64 -18.39 -1.26
C ILE A 228 15.79 -19.18 -1.91
N PHE A 229 16.14 -18.87 -3.16
CA PHE A 229 17.28 -19.51 -3.83
C PHE A 229 18.61 -19.22 -3.14
N ALA A 230 18.85 -17.98 -2.72
CA ALA A 230 20.06 -17.62 -1.99
C ALA A 230 20.20 -18.41 -0.68
N LEU A 231 19.10 -18.54 0.08
CA LEU A 231 19.06 -19.33 1.31
C LEU A 231 19.32 -20.81 1.03
N PHE A 232 18.72 -21.36 -0.03
CA PHE A 232 18.91 -22.75 -0.43
C PHE A 232 20.36 -23.05 -0.83
N ILE A 233 20.98 -22.18 -1.64
CA ILE A 233 22.38 -22.31 -2.04
C ILE A 233 23.30 -22.25 -0.82
N CYS A 234 23.05 -21.32 0.10
CA CYS A 234 23.82 -21.20 1.34
C CYS A 234 23.71 -22.47 2.20
N PHE A 235 22.50 -23.05 2.29
CA PHE A 235 22.28 -24.30 3.02
C PHE A 235 23.05 -25.47 2.42
N MET A 236 23.03 -25.62 1.09
CA MET A 236 23.79 -26.68 0.40
C MET A 236 25.30 -26.49 0.56
N ALA A 237 25.81 -25.26 0.44
CA ALA A 237 27.22 -24.95 0.64
C ALA A 237 27.68 -25.32 2.06
N LEU A 238 26.86 -25.03 3.07
CA LEU A 238 27.13 -25.41 4.45
C LEU A 238 27.18 -26.92 4.66
N LYS A 239 26.26 -27.67 4.05
CA LYS A 239 26.27 -29.14 4.10
C LYS A 239 27.53 -29.72 3.45
N MET A 240 27.98 -29.14 2.34
CA MET A 240 29.21 -29.56 1.68
C MET A 240 30.44 -29.29 2.56
N ILE A 241 30.54 -28.11 3.16
CA ILE A 241 31.65 -27.76 4.07
C ILE A 241 31.71 -28.75 5.25
N LEU A 242 30.56 -29.05 5.86
CA LEU A 242 30.48 -30.03 6.96
C LEU A 242 30.87 -31.46 6.54
N SER A 243 30.80 -31.79 5.25
CA SER A 243 31.19 -33.11 4.74
C SER A 243 32.69 -33.24 4.43
N ILE A 244 33.42 -32.13 4.33
CA ILE A 244 34.84 -32.10 3.91
C ILE A 244 35.78 -31.91 5.12
N ASP A 245 35.27 -31.89 6.35
CA ASP A 245 36.05 -31.71 7.60
C ASP A 245 37.07 -30.55 7.53
N ILE A 246 36.68 -29.45 6.87
CA ILE A 246 37.50 -28.25 6.79
C ILE A 246 37.46 -27.55 8.16
N GLU A 247 38.63 -27.33 8.77
CA GLU A 247 38.75 -26.54 10.00
C GLU A 247 38.47 -25.05 9.72
N ILE A 248 37.20 -24.66 9.86
CA ILE A 248 36.80 -23.26 9.83
C ILE A 248 36.70 -22.76 11.27
N SER A 249 37.26 -21.57 11.53
CA SER A 249 37.08 -20.93 12.82
C SER A 249 35.60 -20.67 13.08
N VAL A 250 35.10 -21.23 14.18
CA VAL A 250 33.67 -21.18 14.57
C VAL A 250 33.15 -19.75 14.58
N ILE A 251 33.97 -18.79 15.02
CA ILE A 251 33.59 -17.38 15.09
C ILE A 251 33.38 -16.74 13.72
N ASN A 252 34.23 -17.03 12.73
CA ASN A 252 34.12 -16.43 11.40
C ASN A 252 32.90 -16.98 10.67
N TYR A 253 32.67 -18.29 10.78
CA TYR A 253 31.46 -18.94 10.26
C TYR A 253 30.17 -18.29 10.78
N GLN A 254 30.08 -18.11 12.11
CA GLN A 254 28.89 -17.52 12.74
C GLN A 254 28.65 -16.07 12.29
N ILE A 255 29.71 -15.26 12.19
CA ILE A 255 29.61 -13.87 11.72
C ILE A 255 29.16 -13.80 10.26
N SER A 256 29.73 -14.63 9.38
CA SER A 256 29.38 -14.63 7.95
C SER A 256 27.92 -15.00 7.71
N ILE A 257 27.41 -16.05 8.37
CA ILE A 257 25.99 -16.44 8.24
C ILE A 257 25.07 -15.39 8.84
N PHE A 258 25.44 -14.80 9.99
CA PHE A 258 24.66 -13.72 10.59
C PHE A 258 24.52 -12.53 9.62
N ILE A 259 25.63 -12.07 9.03
CA ILE A 259 25.61 -10.97 8.06
C ILE A 259 24.78 -11.35 6.84
N PHE A 260 24.93 -12.57 6.32
CA PHE A 260 24.15 -13.05 5.18
C PHE A 260 22.64 -13.03 5.47
N CYS A 261 22.19 -13.62 6.58
CA CYS A 261 20.78 -13.62 6.99
C CYS A 261 20.23 -12.21 7.18
N LEU A 262 21.02 -11.33 7.80
CA LEU A 262 20.66 -9.93 8.01
C LEU A 262 20.45 -9.20 6.66
N VAL A 263 21.35 -9.39 5.70
CA VAL A 263 21.19 -8.83 4.35
C VAL A 263 19.90 -9.34 3.69
N GLN A 264 19.59 -10.64 3.80
CA GLN A 264 18.33 -11.18 3.25
C GLN A 264 17.09 -10.55 3.89
N ILE A 265 17.09 -10.32 5.21
CA ILE A 265 15.99 -9.62 5.91
C ILE A 265 15.84 -8.20 5.36
N ILE A 266 16.94 -7.45 5.24
CA ILE A 266 16.90 -6.09 4.71
C ILE A 266 16.39 -6.10 3.26
N THR A 267 16.90 -6.99 2.41
CA THR A 267 16.44 -7.12 1.01
C THR A 267 14.95 -7.43 0.95
N TYR A 268 14.44 -8.34 1.78
CA TYR A 268 13.01 -8.63 1.86
C TYR A 268 12.20 -7.38 2.23
N VAL A 269 12.60 -6.64 3.28
CA VAL A 269 11.92 -5.40 3.67
C VAL A 269 11.95 -4.38 2.55
N THR A 270 13.10 -4.17 1.90
CA THR A 270 13.18 -3.25 0.75
C THR A 270 12.29 -3.67 -0.42
N SER A 271 12.09 -4.97 -0.65
CA SER A 271 11.15 -5.44 -1.67
C SER A 271 9.71 -5.02 -1.35
N ILE A 272 9.28 -5.15 -0.10
CA ILE A 272 7.94 -4.74 0.34
C ILE A 272 7.76 -3.22 0.26
N SER A 273 8.83 -2.44 0.40
CA SER A 273 8.76 -0.97 0.30
C SER A 273 8.21 -0.48 -1.04
N VAL A 274 8.29 -1.30 -2.11
CA VAL A 274 7.72 -1.03 -3.43
C VAL A 274 6.19 -0.81 -3.35
N LEU A 275 5.51 -1.46 -2.39
CA LEU A 275 4.05 -1.29 -2.17
C LEU A 275 3.66 0.11 -1.71
N ASN A 276 4.58 0.91 -1.17
CA ASN A 276 4.28 2.24 -0.64
C ASN A 276 4.17 3.34 -1.72
N SER A 277 4.33 2.98 -2.99
CA SER A 277 4.10 3.88 -4.12
C SER A 277 2.61 4.20 -4.26
N LYS A 278 2.29 5.49 -4.48
CA LYS A 278 0.91 5.97 -4.66
C LYS A 278 0.27 5.30 -5.89
N TRP A 279 -1.03 5.05 -5.82
CA TRP A 279 -1.81 4.54 -6.95
C TRP A 279 -2.27 5.64 -7.91
N ILE A 280 -2.52 6.85 -7.40
CA ILE A 280 -2.77 8.04 -8.22
C ILE A 280 -1.43 8.74 -8.42
N GLU A 281 -0.99 8.81 -9.66
CA GLU A 281 0.29 9.41 -9.99
C GLU A 281 0.18 10.94 -9.97
N SER A 282 1.24 11.65 -9.52
CA SER A 282 1.19 13.12 -9.48
C SER A 282 1.20 13.77 -10.86
N SER A 283 1.50 13.00 -11.90
CA SER A 283 1.33 13.36 -13.33
C SER A 283 -0.12 13.40 -13.74
N GLU A 284 -0.98 12.60 -13.10
CA GLU A 284 -2.41 12.49 -13.39
C GLU A 284 -3.25 13.47 -12.54
N SER A 285 -2.62 14.08 -11.54
CA SER A 285 -3.20 15.15 -10.74
C SER A 285 -3.06 16.50 -11.43
N LEU A 286 -4.17 17.24 -11.47
CA LEU A 286 -4.26 18.63 -11.97
C LEU A 286 -3.42 19.61 -11.13
#